data_AF-A0A0C2FDM9-F1
#
_entry.id   AF-A0A0C2FDM9-F1
#
_cell.length_a   1.000
_cell.length_b   1.000
_cell.length_c   1.000
_cell.angle_alpha   90.00
_cell.angle_beta   90.00
_cell.angle_gamma   90.00
#
_symmetry.space_group_name_H-M   'P 1'
#
loop_
_entity.id
_entity.type
_entity.pdbx_description
1 polymer ?
#
loop_
_entity_poly.entity_id
_entity_poly.type
_entity_poly.pdbx_seq_one_letter_code
_entity_poly.pdbx_strand_id
1 'polypeptide(L)'
;MGSGDDSVAPAVARAVRVVRESGLPNRTDAMFTSVEGEWDEVMDVVKRAVAAAGEGAPRVSLTLKADIREGVSEGLDSKVEAVEHELGNG
;
A
#
# COMPACT_ATOMS: atom_id res chain seq x y z
N MET A 1 -0.18 -18.36 12.24
CA MET A 1 -1.16 -18.33 11.13
C MET A 1 -2.50 -18.51 11.80
N GLY A 2 -3.44 -17.57 11.61
CA GLY A 2 -4.72 -17.57 12.30
C GLY A 2 -5.54 -18.79 11.93
N SER A 3 -6.16 -19.42 12.93
CA SER A 3 -7.21 -20.41 12.76
C SER A 3 -8.30 -19.79 11.86
N GLY A 4 -8.81 -20.53 10.88
CA GLY A 4 -9.59 -20.03 9.73
C GLY A 4 -10.90 -19.26 10.01
N ASP A 5 -11.18 -18.88 11.25
CA ASP A 5 -12.33 -18.06 11.66
C ASP A 5 -11.96 -16.61 12.07
N ASP A 6 -10.69 -16.31 12.33
CA ASP A 6 -10.29 -14.94 12.70
C ASP A 6 -10.05 -14.09 11.45
N SER A 7 -11.07 -13.34 11.04
CA SER A 7 -10.95 -12.37 9.96
C SER A 7 -9.83 -11.37 10.24
N VAL A 8 -8.86 -11.28 9.34
CA VAL A 8 -7.77 -10.29 9.40
C VAL A 8 -8.24 -8.87 9.04
N ALA A 9 -9.50 -8.71 8.63
CA ALA A 9 -10.05 -7.44 8.15
C ALA A 9 -9.91 -6.28 9.14
N PRO A 10 -10.11 -6.45 10.47
CA PRO A 10 -9.90 -5.35 11.42
C PRO A 10 -8.45 -4.85 11.46
N ALA A 11 -7.46 -5.76 11.37
CA ALA A 11 -6.05 -5.40 11.34
C ALA A 11 -5.68 -4.68 10.02
N VAL A 12 -6.19 -5.18 8.89
CA VAL A 12 -6.02 -4.55 7.57
C VAL A 12 -6.65 -3.15 7.56
N ALA A 13 -7.84 -2.99 8.13
CA ALA A 13 -8.53 -1.70 8.20
C ALA A 13 -7.75 -0.64 9.00
N ARG A 14 -7.07 -1.04 10.09
CA ARG A 14 -6.19 -0.13 10.84
C ARG A 14 -4.99 0.34 10.00
N ALA A 15 -4.33 -0.56 9.28
CA ALA A 15 -3.24 -0.19 8.39
C ALA A 15 -3.70 0.72 7.24
N VAL A 16 -4.82 0.39 6.58
CA VAL A 16 -5.36 1.20 5.48
C VAL A 16 -5.78 2.59 5.95
N ARG A 17 -6.31 2.73 7.18
CA ARG A 17 -6.60 4.04 7.77
C ARG A 17 -5.35 4.91 7.86
N VAL A 18 -4.25 4.37 8.38
CA VAL A 18 -2.96 5.08 8.47
C VAL A 18 -2.47 5.54 7.10
N VAL A 19 -2.62 4.71 6.07
CA VAL A 19 -2.26 5.07 4.70
C VAL A 19 -3.11 6.23 4.19
N ARG A 20 -4.43 6.17 4.36
CA ARG A 20 -5.34 7.23 3.89
C ARG A 20 -5.13 8.56 4.62
N GLU A 21 -4.86 8.51 5.92
CA GLU A 21 -4.59 9.68 6.75
C GLU A 21 -3.22 10.31 6.48
N SER A 22 -2.34 9.65 5.71
CA SER A 22 -1.02 10.20 5.36
C SER A 22 -1.08 11.42 4.44
N GLY A 23 -2.19 11.58 3.68
CA GLY A 23 -2.31 12.59 2.63
C GLY A 23 -1.54 12.27 1.35
N LEU A 24 -0.74 11.19 1.31
CA LEU A 24 -0.05 10.75 0.11
C LEU A 24 -1.02 10.10 -0.90
N PRO A 25 -0.79 10.23 -2.22
CA PRO A 25 -1.52 9.47 -3.22
C PRO A 25 -1.46 7.97 -2.91
N ASN A 26 -2.64 7.33 -2.84
CA ASN A 26 -2.73 5.92 -2.47
C ASN A 26 -3.94 5.24 -3.13
N ARG A 27 -3.82 3.92 -3.32
CA ARG A 27 -4.88 3.06 -3.85
C ARG A 27 -4.86 1.71 -3.15
N THR A 28 -5.97 1.33 -2.51
CA THR A 28 -6.16 0.00 -1.91
C THR A 28 -6.94 -0.91 -2.87
N ASP A 29 -6.44 -2.11 -3.11
CA ASP A 29 -7.10 -3.17 -3.86
C ASP A 29 -7.16 -4.48 -3.05
N ALA A 30 -7.54 -5.59 -3.70
CA ALA A 30 -7.72 -6.89 -3.07
C ALA A 30 -6.40 -7.50 -2.54
N MET A 31 -5.26 -7.11 -3.09
CA MET A 31 -3.95 -7.72 -2.81
C MET A 31 -2.99 -6.78 -2.10
N PHE A 32 -3.05 -5.47 -2.39
CA PHE A 32 -2.12 -4.49 -1.86
C PHE A 32 -2.78 -3.14 -1.58
N THR A 33 -2.05 -2.31 -0.82
CA THR A 33 -2.26 -0.86 -0.82
C THR A 33 -1.01 -0.23 -1.42
N SER A 34 -1.18 0.44 -2.55
CA SER A 34 -0.13 1.22 -3.21
C SER A 34 -0.10 2.63 -2.61
N VAL A 35 1.10 3.16 -2.41
CA VAL A 35 1.36 4.52 -1.88
C VAL A 35 2.48 5.13 -2.71
N GLU A 36 2.33 6.41 -3.07
CA GLU A 36 3.31 7.17 -3.84
C GLU A 36 3.77 8.41 -3.05
N GLY A 37 5.06 8.71 -3.13
CA GLY A 37 5.68 9.84 -2.43
C GLY A 37 7.19 9.67 -2.35
N GLU A 38 7.85 10.57 -1.63
CA GLU A 38 9.28 10.45 -1.39
C GLU A 38 9.59 9.23 -0.52
N TRP A 39 10.80 8.68 -0.69
CA TRP A 39 11.20 7.42 -0.02
C TRP A 39 10.95 7.44 1.49
N ASP A 40 11.42 8.50 2.16
CA ASP A 40 11.31 8.62 3.62
C ASP A 40 9.86 8.82 4.07
N GLU A 41 9.04 9.54 3.29
CA GLU A 41 7.62 9.75 3.57
C GLU A 41 6.84 8.44 3.47
N VAL A 42 7.06 7.67 2.40
CA VAL A 42 6.42 6.38 2.17
C VAL A 42 6.84 5.38 3.26
N MET A 43 8.12 5.35 3.63
CA MET A 43 8.60 4.41 4.66
C MET A 43 8.10 4.78 6.06
N ASP A 44 7.87 6.06 6.36
CA ASP A 44 7.17 6.47 7.59
C ASP A 44 5.72 5.95 7.62
N VAL A 45 4.98 6.08 6.51
CA VAL A 45 3.62 5.51 6.39
C VAL A 45 3.63 4.00 6.59
N VAL A 46 4.55 3.29 5.92
CA VAL A 46 4.70 1.83 6.06
C VAL A 46 4.95 1.44 7.52
N LYS A 47 5.87 2.14 8.20
CA LYS A 47 6.18 1.88 9.62
C LYS A 47 4.96 2.05 10.51
N ARG A 48 4.21 3.15 10.36
CA ARG A 48 2.98 3.39 11.13
C ARG A 48 1.89 2.37 10.80
N ALA A 49 1.74 1.98 9.53
CA ALA A 49 0.75 0.99 9.10
C ALA A 49 1.04 -0.40 9.67
N VAL A 50 2.31 -0.83 9.68
CA VAL A 50 2.75 -2.08 10.31
C VAL A 50 2.46 -2.08 11.82
N ALA A 51 2.77 -0.97 12.50
CA ALA A 51 2.48 -0.85 13.94
C ALA A 51 0.97 -0.94 14.22
N ALA A 52 0.15 -0.27 13.42
CA ALA A 52 -1.31 -0.29 13.56
C ALA A 52 -1.91 -1.67 13.26
N ALA A 53 -1.46 -2.36 12.20
CA ALA A 53 -1.87 -3.74 11.93
C ALA A 53 -1.48 -4.69 13.06
N GLY A 54 -0.29 -4.50 13.65
CA GLY A 54 0.28 -5.34 14.70
C GLY A 54 -0.29 -5.14 16.10
N GLU A 55 -1.23 -4.22 16.29
CA GLU A 55 -1.87 -4.01 17.59
C GLU A 55 -2.51 -5.32 18.10
N GLY A 56 -2.06 -5.79 19.27
CA GLY A 56 -2.49 -7.05 19.88
C GLY A 56 -1.85 -8.32 19.29
N ALA A 57 -0.96 -8.19 18.29
CA ALA A 57 -0.29 -9.31 17.66
C ALA A 57 1.18 -9.42 18.12
N PRO A 58 1.70 -10.64 18.39
CA PRO A 58 3.10 -10.83 18.76
C PRO A 58 4.08 -10.67 17.58
N ARG A 59 3.55 -10.69 16.34
CA ARG A 59 4.35 -10.57 15.11
C ARG A 59 3.49 -10.09 13.94
N VAL A 60 4.06 -9.24 13.10
CA VAL A 60 3.51 -8.86 11.78
C VAL A 60 4.48 -9.33 10.69
N SER A 61 3.94 -9.90 9.62
CA SER A 61 4.69 -10.15 8.38
C SER A 61 4.34 -9.05 7.38
N LEU A 62 5.36 -8.41 6.81
CA LEU A 62 5.19 -7.37 5.78
C LEU A 62 5.73 -7.87 4.44
N THR A 63 4.96 -7.68 3.38
CA THR A 63 5.42 -7.81 2.00
C THR A 63 5.37 -6.42 1.37
N LEU A 64 6.50 -5.95 0.86
CA LEU A 64 6.63 -4.65 0.21
C LEU A 64 7.30 -4.81 -1.15
N LYS A 65 6.72 -4.19 -2.17
CA LYS A 65 7.33 -4.02 -3.49
C LYS A 65 7.39 -2.53 -3.80
N ALA A 66 8.57 -2.03 -4.12
CA ALA A 66 8.79 -0.62 -4.46
C ALA A 66 9.35 -0.51 -5.88
N ASP A 67 8.87 0.50 -6.59
CA ASP A 67 9.47 0.99 -7.83
C ASP A 67 10.09 2.36 -7.53
N ILE A 68 11.41 2.43 -7.54
CA ILE A 68 12.19 3.60 -7.09
C ILE A 68 12.82 4.23 -8.32
N ARG A 69 12.32 5.39 -8.73
CA ARG A 69 12.79 6.13 -9.89
C ARG A 69 12.66 7.63 -9.64
N GLU A 70 13.79 8.35 -9.75
CA GLU A 70 13.84 9.79 -9.53
C GLU A 70 13.01 10.57 -10.57
N GLY A 71 12.41 11.68 -10.14
CA GLY A 71 11.73 12.65 -11.02
C GLY A 71 10.37 12.19 -11.56
N VAL A 72 9.72 11.23 -10.90
CA VAL A 72 8.44 10.67 -11.35
C VAL A 72 7.35 11.11 -10.39
N SER A 73 6.33 11.74 -10.93
CA SER A 73 5.06 12.04 -10.25
C SER A 73 3.91 11.37 -10.99
N GLU A 74 2.78 11.18 -10.31
CA GLU A 74 1.57 10.56 -10.87
C GLU A 74 1.81 9.14 -11.40
N GLY A 75 2.75 8.43 -10.79
CA GLY A 75 3.18 7.10 -11.19
C GLY A 75 2.08 6.03 -11.03
N LEU A 76 1.19 6.17 -10.05
CA LEU A 76 0.09 5.22 -9.81
C LEU A 76 -0.93 5.18 -10.94
N ASP A 77 -1.17 6.32 -11.60
CA ASP A 77 -2.17 6.48 -12.64
C ASP A 77 -1.52 6.39 -14.03
N SER A 78 -0.43 7.13 -14.28
CA SER A 78 0.28 7.13 -15.56
C SER A 78 0.75 5.74 -16.00
N LYS A 79 1.13 4.87 -15.05
CA LYS A 79 1.53 3.49 -15.38
C LYS A 79 0.37 2.62 -15.84
N VAL A 80 -0.83 2.85 -15.29
CA VAL A 80 -2.04 2.13 -15.71
C VAL A 80 -2.47 2.66 -17.08
N GLU A 81 -2.51 3.98 -17.24
CA GLU A 81 -2.84 4.63 -18.52
C GLU A 81 -1.92 4.18 -19.67
N ALA A 82 -0.61 4.07 -19.41
CA ALA A 82 0.34 3.59 -20.41
C ALA A 82 0.02 2.15 -20.87
N VAL A 83 -0.38 1.26 -19.94
CA VAL A 83 -0.79 -0.11 -20.29
C VAL A 83 -2.08 -0.11 -21.10
N GLU A 84 -3.09 0.63 -20.67
CA GLU A 84 -4.37 0.73 -21.38
C GLU A 84 -4.21 1.31 -22.79
N HIS A 85 -3.30 2.27 -22.98
CA HIS A 85 -2.95 2.80 -24.29
C HIS A 85 -2.35 1.72 -25.22
N GLU A 86 -1.43 0.89 -24.73
CA GLU A 86 -0.87 -0.22 -25.51
C GLU A 86 -1.94 -1.28 -25.85
N LEU A 87 -2.87 -1.55 -24.93
CA LEU A 87 -3.98 -2.50 -25.15
C LEU A 87 -5.01 -1.97 -26.16
N GLY A 88 -5.26 -0.66 -26.19
CA GLY A 88 -6.21 -0.02 -27.09
C GLY A 88 -5.71 0.16 -28.54
N ASN A 89 -4.40 0.01 -28.76
CA ASN A 89 -3.77 0.08 -30.08
C ASN A 89 -3.62 -1.30 -30.77
N GLY A 90 -4.30 -2.33 -30.25
CA GLY A 90 -4.32 -3.70 -30.78
C GLY A 90 -5.59 -4.08 -31.53
#